data_AF-A0A9N8ZHL4-F1
#
_entry.id   AF-A0A9N8ZHL4-F1
#
_cell.length_a   1.000
_cell.length_b   1.000
_cell.length_c   1.000
_cell.angle_alpha   90.00
_cell.angle_beta   90.00
_cell.angle_gamma   90.00
#
_symmetry.space_group_name_H-M   'P 1'
#
loop_
_entity.id
_entity.type
_entity.pdbx_description
1 polymer ?
#
loop_
_entity_poly.entity_id
_entity_poly.type
_entity_poly.pdbx_seq_one_letter_code
_entity_poly.pdbx_strand_id
1 'polypeptide(L)'
;MASPINKIAKPKGFPQEMNDTEQQIAQALFDLESNFELGSGKKAIAIYVPVPLLKQFHKVQQRLTRELEKKFSDRHIVFIAHRRILRKPGRKSRVKQPRPRSRTLTSVHEKILEDLVYPTEIVGKRTRVKVDGTKILKVYAVFCFHAY
;
A
#
# COMPACT_ATOMS: atom_id res chain seq x y z
N MET A 1 12.32 -8.49 -19.99
CA MET A 1 12.57 -7.80 -18.71
C MET A 1 12.69 -6.32 -19.01
N ALA A 2 11.67 -5.52 -18.70
CA ALA A 2 11.66 -4.10 -19.03
C ALA A 2 12.47 -3.32 -17.99
N SER A 3 13.41 -2.50 -18.44
CA SER A 3 14.30 -1.68 -17.61
C SER A 3 13.54 -0.56 -16.87
N PRO A 4 13.97 -0.20 -15.64
CA PRO A 4 13.28 0.78 -14.76
C PRO A 4 13.33 2.23 -15.28
N ILE A 5 14.06 2.49 -16.36
CA ILE A 5 14.42 3.83 -16.84
C ILE A 5 13.28 4.50 -17.64
N ASN A 6 12.39 3.72 -18.27
CA ASN A 6 11.53 4.25 -19.35
C ASN A 6 10.12 4.71 -18.95
N LYS A 7 9.87 5.08 -17.68
CA LYS A 7 8.54 5.55 -17.26
C LYS A 7 8.49 6.90 -16.56
N ILE A 8 9.62 7.59 -16.40
CA ILE A 8 9.66 8.96 -15.86
C ILE A 8 9.95 9.91 -17.02
N ALA A 9 8.92 10.56 -17.56
CA ALA A 9 9.11 11.69 -18.47
C ALA A 9 9.45 12.95 -17.64
N LYS A 10 10.65 13.50 -17.81
CA LYS A 10 11.07 14.80 -17.22
C LYS A 10 10.88 15.90 -18.28
N PRO A 11 10.43 17.13 -17.93
CA PRO A 11 10.46 18.27 -18.85
C PRO A 11 11.92 18.63 -19.22
N LYS A 12 12.14 19.06 -20.47
CA LYS A 12 13.47 19.34 -21.02
C LYS A 12 14.12 20.54 -20.32
N GLY A 13 15.33 20.38 -19.75
CA GLY A 13 16.15 21.52 -19.30
C GLY A 13 17.10 21.34 -18.10
N PHE A 14 17.13 20.20 -17.40
CA PHE A 14 18.07 19.98 -16.28
C PHE A 14 19.17 18.96 -16.65
N PRO A 15 20.46 19.20 -16.28
CA PRO A 15 21.57 18.29 -16.58
C PRO A 15 21.34 16.87 -16.05
N GLN A 16 21.68 15.90 -16.89
CA GLN A 16 21.51 14.46 -16.66
C GLN A 16 22.76 13.87 -16.00
N GLU A 17 22.82 13.88 -14.68
CA GLU A 17 23.50 12.83 -13.93
C GLU A 17 22.55 12.44 -12.80
N MET A 18 21.77 11.37 -13.00
CA MET A 18 21.15 10.71 -11.85
C MET A 18 22.27 10.05 -11.09
N ASN A 19 22.60 10.58 -9.90
CA ASN A 19 23.51 9.92 -8.96
C ASN A 19 23.14 8.43 -8.85
N ASP A 20 24.14 7.55 -8.74
CA ASP A 20 23.94 6.10 -8.61
C ASP A 20 22.92 5.75 -7.50
N THR A 21 22.83 6.61 -6.49
CA THR A 21 21.86 6.56 -5.39
C THR A 21 20.42 6.83 -5.84
N GLU A 22 20.16 7.78 -6.72
CA GLU A 22 18.82 8.05 -7.27
C GLU A 22 18.35 6.91 -8.19
N GLN A 23 19.29 6.31 -8.93
CA GLN A 23 19.02 5.13 -9.76
C GLN A 23 18.73 3.91 -8.89
N GLN A 24 19.50 3.69 -7.81
CA GLN A 24 19.23 2.64 -6.82
C GLN A 24 17.90 2.84 -6.11
N ILE A 25 17.54 4.07 -5.74
CA ILE A 25 16.24 4.36 -5.09
C ILE A 25 15.09 4.12 -6.07
N ALA A 26 15.22 4.53 -7.33
CA ALA A 26 14.21 4.26 -8.36
C ALA A 26 14.07 2.76 -8.66
N GLN A 27 15.17 2.02 -8.68
CA GLN A 27 15.17 0.58 -8.91
C GLN A 27 14.63 -0.19 -7.69
N ALA A 28 14.97 0.23 -6.47
CA ALA A 28 14.40 -0.33 -5.24
C ALA A 28 12.90 -0.03 -5.10
N LEU A 29 12.45 1.16 -5.53
CA LEU A 29 11.03 1.48 -5.63
C LEU A 29 10.32 0.60 -6.65
N PHE A 30 10.96 0.31 -7.79
CA PHE A 30 10.44 -0.57 -8.84
C PHE A 30 10.37 -2.04 -8.40
N ASP A 31 11.35 -2.54 -7.64
CA ASP A 31 11.36 -3.91 -7.10
C ASP A 31 10.31 -4.11 -5.98
N LEU A 32 9.94 -3.03 -5.29
CA LEU A 32 8.86 -3.01 -4.29
C LEU A 32 7.49 -2.69 -4.91
N GLU A 33 7.41 -2.45 -6.22
CA GLU A 33 6.20 -2.04 -6.93
C GLU A 33 5.37 -3.26 -7.36
N SER A 34 4.29 -3.56 -6.63
CA SER A 34 3.29 -4.49 -7.16
C SER A 34 2.28 -3.74 -8.01
N ASN A 35 2.28 -4.05 -9.31
CA ASN A 35 1.32 -3.53 -10.28
C ASN A 35 0.01 -4.32 -10.20
N PHE A 36 -1.10 -3.62 -10.00
CA PHE A 36 -2.45 -4.17 -10.01
C PHE A 36 -3.27 -3.56 -11.13
N GLU A 37 -4.10 -4.36 -11.80
CA GLU A 37 -5.08 -3.87 -12.75
C GLU A 37 -6.40 -3.62 -12.02
N LEU A 38 -6.86 -2.37 -12.02
CA LEU A 38 -8.18 -2.03 -11.51
C LEU A 38 -9.19 -2.25 -12.64
N GLY A 39 -10.34 -2.83 -12.31
CA GLY A 39 -11.47 -2.89 -13.23
C GLY A 39 -11.78 -1.48 -13.73
N SER A 40 -12.00 -1.32 -15.05
CA SER A 40 -12.08 -0.05 -15.79
C SER A 40 -10.78 0.44 -16.46
N GLY A 41 -9.78 -0.43 -16.66
CA GLY A 41 -8.60 -0.12 -17.49
C GLY A 41 -7.57 0.80 -16.84
N LYS A 42 -7.79 1.18 -15.58
CA LYS A 42 -6.84 1.94 -14.76
C LYS A 42 -5.88 0.98 -14.07
N LYS A 43 -4.62 1.39 -13.90
CA LYS A 43 -3.63 0.59 -13.18
C LYS A 43 -3.37 1.21 -11.82
N ALA A 44 -3.11 0.37 -10.82
CA ALA A 44 -2.70 0.80 -9.50
C ALA A 44 -1.31 0.27 -9.19
N ILE A 45 -0.55 1.10 -8.50
CA ILE A 45 0.77 0.81 -7.99
C ILE A 45 0.67 0.78 -6.47
N ALA A 46 1.00 -0.36 -5.85
CA ALA A 46 1.17 -0.42 -4.40
C ALA A 46 2.65 -0.38 -4.04
N ILE A 47 3.01 0.56 -3.17
CA ILE A 47 4.36 0.71 -2.63
C ILE A 47 4.39 0.11 -1.23
N TYR A 48 5.22 -0.92 -1.03
CA TYR A 48 5.38 -1.55 0.28
C TYR A 48 6.32 -0.76 1.18
N VAL A 49 5.79 -0.26 2.30
CA VAL A 49 6.55 0.50 3.30
C VAL A 49 6.85 -0.39 4.51
N PRO A 50 8.08 -0.44 5.03
CA PRO A 50 8.36 -1.11 6.30
C PRO A 50 7.53 -0.51 7.46
N VAL A 51 6.92 -1.35 8.28
CA VAL A 51 6.03 -0.94 9.39
C VAL A 51 6.62 0.14 10.31
N PRO A 52 7.92 0.14 10.67
CA PRO A 52 8.50 1.18 11.51
C PRO A 52 8.43 2.59 10.89
N LEU A 53 8.53 2.69 9.57
CA LEU A 53 8.58 3.96 8.83
C LEU A 53 7.18 4.52 8.52
N LEU A 54 6.15 3.68 8.61
CA LEU A 54 4.75 4.01 8.26
C LEU A 54 4.28 5.34 8.87
N LYS A 55 4.56 5.58 10.16
CA LYS A 55 4.15 6.82 10.85
C LYS A 55 4.77 8.08 10.25
N GLN A 56 6.01 7.99 9.75
CA GLN A 56 6.68 9.10 9.09
C GLN A 56 6.10 9.31 7.70
N PHE A 57 5.85 8.23 6.96
CA PHE A 57 5.22 8.28 5.65
C PHE A 57 3.83 8.90 5.72
N HIS A 58 2.99 8.56 6.70
CA HIS A 58 1.65 9.14 6.86
C HIS A 58 1.67 10.68 6.92
N LYS A 59 2.69 11.30 7.53
CA LYS A 59 2.81 12.77 7.59
C LYS A 59 3.05 13.41 6.23
N VAL A 60 3.81 12.74 5.36
CA VAL A 60 4.22 13.26 4.04
C VAL A 60 3.36 12.68 2.91
N GLN A 61 2.53 11.68 3.21
CA GLN A 61 1.81 10.85 2.25
C GLN A 61 0.99 11.67 1.27
N GLN A 62 0.25 12.68 1.72
CA GLN A 62 -0.57 13.51 0.84
C GLN A 62 0.23 14.28 -0.21
N ARG A 63 1.47 14.70 0.12
CA ARG A 63 2.35 15.40 -0.83
C ARG A 63 2.98 14.39 -1.79
N LEU A 64 3.47 13.27 -1.26
CA LEU A 64 4.09 12.20 -2.04
C LEU A 64 3.12 11.57 -3.05
N THR A 65 1.87 11.30 -2.66
CA THR A 65 0.87 10.74 -3.61
C THR A 65 0.65 11.70 -4.77
N ARG A 66 0.47 13.00 -4.51
CA ARG A 66 0.26 14.01 -5.55
C ARG A 66 1.47 14.16 -6.48
N GLU A 67 2.69 14.11 -5.95
CA GLU A 67 3.91 14.19 -6.76
C GLU A 67 4.12 12.95 -7.63
N LEU A 68 3.86 11.76 -7.07
CA LEU A 68 4.03 10.51 -7.79
C LEU A 68 2.90 10.30 -8.82
N GLU A 69 1.66 10.66 -8.52
CA GLU A 69 0.55 10.60 -9.50
C GLU A 69 0.80 11.52 -10.71
N LYS A 70 1.47 12.66 -10.52
CA LYS A 70 1.89 13.52 -11.65
C LYS A 70 2.95 12.84 -12.53
N LYS A 71 3.88 12.08 -11.95
CA LYS A 71 4.94 11.38 -12.68
C LYS A 71 4.43 10.12 -13.38
N PHE A 72 3.44 9.46 -12.77
CA PHE A 72 2.83 8.24 -13.29
C PHE A 72 1.37 8.53 -13.69
N SER A 73 1.21 9.19 -14.84
CA SER A 73 -0.11 9.50 -15.38
C SER A 73 -0.97 8.23 -15.52
N ASP A 74 -2.24 8.35 -15.14
CA ASP A 74 -3.26 7.29 -15.19
C ASP A 74 -3.02 6.07 -14.27
N ARG A 75 -2.13 6.21 -13.27
CA ARG A 75 -1.91 5.19 -12.25
C ARG A 75 -2.23 5.70 -10.85
N HIS A 76 -3.04 4.94 -10.12
CA HIS A 76 -3.31 5.24 -8.71
C HIS A 76 -2.19 4.69 -7.84
N ILE A 77 -1.70 5.49 -6.91
CA ILE A 77 -0.57 5.10 -6.05
C ILE A 77 -1.06 4.96 -4.62
N VAL A 78 -0.83 3.79 -4.04
CA VAL A 78 -1.25 3.47 -2.67
C VAL A 78 -0.06 2.95 -1.88
N PHE A 79 0.05 3.39 -0.63
CA PHE A 79 1.06 2.92 0.31
C PHE A 79 0.47 1.81 1.16
N ILE A 80 1.16 0.67 1.25
CA ILE A 80 0.75 -0.46 2.08
C ILE A 80 1.92 -0.84 2.98
N ALA A 81 1.69 -1.04 4.27
CA ALA A 81 2.77 -1.50 5.11
C ALA A 81 3.08 -2.99 4.90
N HIS A 82 4.37 -3.32 4.85
CA HIS A 82 4.86 -4.69 4.75
C HIS A 82 4.67 -5.44 6.08
N ARG A 83 3.50 -6.04 6.28
CA ARG A 83 3.14 -6.78 7.50
C ARG A 83 3.27 -8.29 7.30
N ARG A 84 3.98 -8.96 8.21
CA ARG A 84 4.16 -10.42 8.19
C ARG A 84 3.03 -11.14 8.90
N ILE A 85 2.34 -12.03 8.19
CA ILE A 85 1.33 -12.95 8.75
C ILE A 85 2.03 -14.23 9.23
N LEU A 86 1.91 -14.55 10.52
CA LEU A 86 2.32 -15.86 11.03
C LEU A 86 1.22 -16.91 10.81
N ARG A 87 1.53 -18.19 10.82
CA ARG A 87 0.47 -19.23 10.78
C ARG A 87 -0.10 -19.45 12.18
N LYS A 88 -1.35 -19.91 12.27
CA LYS A 88 -1.91 -20.33 13.57
C LYS A 88 -1.12 -21.56 14.03
N PRO A 89 -0.57 -21.57 15.25
CA PRO A 89 0.12 -22.75 15.76
C PRO A 89 -0.88 -23.92 15.83
N GLY A 90 -0.55 -25.02 15.15
CA GLY A 90 -1.34 -26.25 15.20
C GLY A 90 -0.91 -27.15 16.37
N ARG A 91 -1.65 -28.23 16.61
CA ARG A 91 -1.38 -29.19 17.70
C ARG A 91 0.02 -29.81 17.64
N LYS A 92 0.59 -29.96 16.44
CA LYS A 92 1.94 -30.50 16.19
C LYS A 92 3.04 -29.42 16.12
N SER A 93 2.72 -28.15 16.38
CA SER A 93 3.69 -27.07 16.21
C SER A 93 4.68 -27.02 17.38
N ARG A 94 5.98 -26.99 17.06
CA ARG A 94 7.07 -26.92 18.05
C ARG A 94 7.45 -25.48 18.44
N VAL A 95 6.51 -24.54 18.30
CA VAL A 95 6.77 -23.11 18.52
C VAL A 95 6.79 -22.85 20.03
N LYS A 96 7.96 -22.45 20.55
CA LYS A 96 8.15 -22.18 21.99
C LYS A 96 7.49 -20.88 22.46
N GLN A 97 7.38 -19.89 21.57
CA GLN A 97 6.88 -18.55 21.89
C GLN A 97 5.43 -18.34 21.42
N PRO A 98 4.59 -17.63 22.20
CA PRO A 98 3.23 -17.33 21.80
C PRO A 98 3.22 -16.43 20.55
N ARG A 99 2.26 -16.67 19.66
CA ARG A 99 2.07 -15.82 18.47
C ARG A 99 1.61 -14.42 18.91
N PRO A 100 2.30 -13.34 18.50
CA PRO A 100 1.84 -11.99 18.79
C PRO A 100 0.54 -11.67 18.03
N ARG A 101 -0.40 -10.98 18.68
CA ARG A 101 -1.72 -10.63 18.11
C ARG A 101 -1.59 -9.78 16.84
N SER A 102 -0.60 -8.88 16.78
CA SER A 102 -0.32 -8.03 15.63
C SER A 102 0.05 -8.78 14.34
N ARG A 103 0.49 -10.04 14.46
CA ARG A 103 0.82 -10.91 13.31
C ARG A 103 -0.28 -11.94 13.03
N THR A 104 -1.52 -11.65 13.45
CA THR A 104 -2.71 -12.46 13.12
C THR A 104 -3.25 -12.14 11.73
N LEU A 105 -3.84 -13.11 11.04
CA LEU A 105 -4.41 -12.89 9.69
C LEU A 105 -5.48 -11.79 9.75
N THR A 106 -6.38 -11.87 10.73
CA THR A 106 -7.45 -10.89 10.95
C THR A 106 -6.90 -9.49 11.22
N SER A 107 -5.97 -9.36 12.19
CA SER A 107 -5.38 -8.07 12.54
C SER A 107 -4.61 -7.44 11.38
N VAL A 108 -3.89 -8.25 10.59
CA VAL A 108 -3.15 -7.74 9.44
C VAL A 108 -4.10 -7.26 8.34
N HIS A 109 -5.18 -7.99 8.03
CA HIS A 109 -6.17 -7.53 7.05
C HIS A 109 -6.89 -6.26 7.49
N GLU A 110 -7.19 -6.11 8.77
CA GLU A 110 -7.76 -4.87 9.30
C GLU A 110 -6.83 -3.68 9.11
N LYS A 111 -5.53 -3.86 9.36
CA LYS A 111 -4.53 -2.82 9.18
C LYS A 111 -4.19 -2.52 7.72
N ILE A 112 -4.26 -3.50 6.82
CA ILE A 112 -4.15 -3.25 5.39
C ILE A 112 -5.33 -2.39 4.91
N LEU A 113 -6.56 -2.65 5.38
CA LEU A 113 -7.71 -1.81 5.04
C LEU A 113 -7.56 -0.36 5.52
N GLU A 114 -6.97 -0.14 6.69
CA GLU A 114 -6.68 1.22 7.20
C GLU A 114 -5.66 1.94 6.32
N ASP A 115 -4.58 1.28 5.91
CA ASP A 115 -3.55 1.90 5.07
C ASP A 115 -4.10 2.30 3.68
N LEU A 116 -4.95 1.45 3.09
CA LEU A 116 -5.56 1.72 1.78
C LEU A 116 -6.48 2.95 1.78
N VAL A 117 -7.05 3.29 2.93
CA VAL A 117 -8.10 4.30 3.06
C VAL A 117 -7.56 5.62 3.64
N TYR A 118 -6.28 5.68 4.00
CA TYR A 118 -5.62 6.91 4.46
C TYR A 118 -5.69 8.01 3.38
N PRO A 119 -6.08 9.27 3.69
CA PRO A 119 -6.18 9.92 5.00
C PRO A 119 -7.53 9.77 5.72
N THR A 120 -8.48 9.04 5.13
CA THR A 120 -9.81 8.89 5.70
C THR A 120 -9.87 7.79 6.74
N GLU A 121 -10.74 7.96 7.73
CA GLU A 121 -10.91 7.00 8.82
C GLU A 121 -12.12 6.09 8.56
N ILE A 122 -11.96 4.82 8.91
CA ILE A 122 -13.05 3.84 8.83
C ILE A 122 -13.89 3.96 10.09
N VAL A 123 -15.14 4.40 9.94
CA VAL A 123 -16.10 4.57 11.04
C VAL A 123 -16.88 3.30 11.32
N GLY A 124 -17.09 2.46 10.30
CA GLY A 124 -17.84 1.22 10.47
C GLY A 124 -17.45 0.15 9.47
N LYS A 125 -17.57 -1.12 9.90
CA LYS A 125 -17.41 -2.30 9.05
C LYS A 125 -18.62 -3.21 9.26
N ARG A 126 -19.25 -3.65 8.18
CA ARG A 126 -20.37 -4.61 8.20
C ARG A 126 -20.10 -5.72 7.21
N THR A 127 -20.18 -6.97 7.65
CA THR A 127 -20.08 -8.12 6.75
C THR A 127 -21.48 -8.66 6.50
N ARG A 128 -21.96 -8.52 5.26
CA ARG A 128 -23.21 -9.15 4.81
C ARG A 128 -22.89 -10.54 4.27
N VAL A 129 -23.57 -11.56 4.79
CA VAL A 129 -23.53 -12.91 4.24
C VAL A 129 -24.76 -13.10 3.36
N LYS A 130 -24.56 -13.51 2.10
CA LYS A 130 -25.66 -13.85 1.18
C LYS A 130 -26.14 -15.28 1.41
N VAL A 131 -27.29 -15.64 0.83
CA VAL A 131 -27.86 -17.00 0.89
C VAL A 131 -26.89 -18.03 0.31
N ASP A 132 -26.13 -17.65 -0.72
CA ASP A 132 -25.09 -18.49 -1.35
C ASP A 132 -23.83 -18.68 -0.47
N GLY A 133 -23.81 -18.12 0.75
CA GLY A 133 -22.66 -18.15 1.66
C GLY A 133 -21.54 -17.14 1.34
N THR A 134 -21.62 -16.44 0.21
CA THR A 134 -20.67 -15.38 -0.15
C THR A 134 -20.74 -14.22 0.83
N LYS A 135 -19.56 -13.71 1.23
CA LYS A 135 -19.43 -12.63 2.22
C LYS A 135 -19.03 -11.34 1.51
N ILE A 136 -19.84 -10.31 1.67
CA ILE A 136 -19.53 -8.96 1.20
C ILE A 136 -19.21 -8.10 2.40
N LEU A 137 -17.98 -7.58 2.42
CA LEU A 137 -17.54 -6.65 3.45
C LEU A 137 -17.82 -5.22 2.98
N LYS A 138 -18.72 -4.53 3.69
CA LYS A 138 -19.03 -3.11 3.49
C LYS A 138 -18.25 -2.29 4.50
N VAL A 139 -17.37 -1.44 4.02
CA VAL A 139 -16.58 -0.49 4.82
C VAL A 139 -17.20 0.89 4.67
N TYR A 140 -17.53 1.53 5.79
CA TYR A 140 -18.00 2.91 5.84
C TYR A 140 -16.83 3.77 6.29
N ALA A 141 -16.31 4.58 5.37
CA ALA A 141 -15.30 5.59 5.66
C ALA A 141 -15.99 6.95 5.74
N VAL A 142 -15.59 7.77 6.70
CA VAL A 142 -16.02 9.17 6.76
C VAL A 142 -14.90 10.00 6.13
N PHE A 143 -15.26 10.70 5.05
CA PHE A 143 -14.44 11.78 4.54
C PHE A 143 -14.54 12.94 5.51
N CYS A 144 -13.59 13.04 6.44
CA CYS A 144 -13.46 14.22 7.27
C CYS A 144 -12.90 15.34 6.38
N PHE A 145 -13.77 16.25 5.96
CA PHE A 145 -13.41 17.48 5.23
C PHE A 145 -12.72 18.52 6.15
N HIS A 146 -11.92 18.08 7.13
CA HIS A 146 -11.08 18.98 7.91
C HIS A 146 -9.63 18.87 7.43
N ALA A 147 -9.10 20.02 7.00
CA ALA A 147 -7.76 20.30 6.47
C ALA A 147 -7.66 20.31 4.94
N TYR A 148 -8.24 21.35 4.34
CA TYR A 148 -7.49 22.19 3.40
C TYR A 148 -7.06 23.46 4.13
#